data_AF-A0A1D1XJL9-F1
#
_entry.id   AF-A0A1D1XJL9-F1
#
_cell.length_a   1.000
_cell.length_b   1.000
_cell.length_c   1.000
_cell.angle_alpha   90.00
_cell.angle_beta   90.00
_cell.angle_gamma   90.00
#
_symmetry.space_group_name_H-M   'P 1'
#
loop_
_entity.id
_entity.type
_entity.pdbx_description
1 polymer ?
#
loop_
_entity_poly.entity_id
_entity_poly.type
_entity_poly.pdbx_seq_one_letter_code
_entity_poly.pdbx_strand_id
1 'polypeptide(L)'
;TAAAAAAPAAHLFFRPSPTRVARPKDAVELLWLSRSSPPRCCGSGGRSSSSSVPVREREGCGGGGGLGVSSPDLVDREYADLKLKEKLGHLGHVRIRQHVNPLSSALSVPVPVPDWKEVFRDPTLPLMVDVGSGSGRFLIWLAKNSPEPKNYLGLEIRQKLVKRAQFWVQDLSLRNIYFLFANATVSFDQLVTAYPGPLVLVSILCPDPHFKKKHHKRRVVQKPIVDSISKNLSPGGQVVERA
;
A
#
# COMPACT_ATOMS: atom_id res chain seq x y z
N THR A 1 1.31 9.17 -58.96
CA THR A 1 2.46 8.35 -58.51
C THR A 1 2.47 8.35 -56.99
N ALA A 2 1.91 7.29 -56.41
CA ALA A 2 1.88 7.06 -54.96
C ALA A 2 2.94 6.01 -54.61
N ALA A 3 3.77 6.29 -53.60
CA ALA A 3 4.63 5.30 -52.98
C ALA A 3 4.75 5.63 -51.48
N ALA A 4 4.16 4.74 -50.68
CA ALA A 4 4.35 4.66 -49.24
C ALA A 4 5.73 4.07 -48.92
N ALA A 5 6.37 4.55 -47.85
CA ALA A 5 7.47 3.85 -47.21
C ALA A 5 7.39 4.06 -45.69
N ALA A 6 7.22 2.95 -44.98
CA ALA A 6 7.16 2.83 -43.54
C ALA A 6 8.55 3.01 -42.91
N ALA A 7 8.61 3.68 -41.75
CA ALA A 7 9.80 3.75 -40.91
C ALA A 7 9.72 2.71 -39.77
N PRO A 8 10.82 2.01 -39.41
CA PRO A 8 10.79 0.90 -38.48
C PRO A 8 10.83 1.34 -37.01
N ALA A 9 10.15 0.55 -36.18
CA ALA A 9 10.18 0.63 -34.73
C ALA A 9 11.58 0.26 -34.19
N ALA A 10 12.22 1.19 -33.49
CA ALA A 10 13.44 0.92 -32.74
C ALA A 10 13.07 0.35 -31.35
N HIS A 11 13.25 -0.97 -31.20
CA HIS A 11 13.35 -1.61 -29.89
C HIS A 11 14.66 -1.17 -29.22
N LEU A 12 14.57 -0.20 -28.30
CA LEU A 12 15.67 0.17 -27.41
C LEU A 12 15.59 -0.67 -26.14
N PHE A 13 16.38 -1.75 -26.11
CA PHE A 13 16.79 -2.44 -24.90
C PHE A 13 17.61 -1.47 -24.04
N PHE A 14 17.06 -1.03 -22.91
CA PHE A 14 17.78 -0.21 -21.94
C PHE A 14 18.57 -1.12 -20.97
N ARG A 15 19.89 -1.18 -21.14
CA ARG A 15 20.82 -1.67 -20.11
C ARG A 15 21.11 -0.51 -19.13
N PRO A 16 21.03 -0.71 -17.81
CA PRO A 16 21.37 0.35 -16.86
C PRO A 16 22.90 0.49 -16.71
N SER A 17 23.41 1.70 -16.94
CA SER A 17 24.77 2.13 -16.60
C SER A 17 24.85 2.57 -15.13
N PRO A 18 25.93 2.28 -14.39
CA PRO A 18 25.97 2.44 -12.94
C PRO A 18 26.51 3.81 -12.52
N THR A 19 25.92 4.91 -12.96
CA THR A 19 26.19 6.25 -12.40
C THR A 19 25.05 7.21 -12.74
N ARG A 20 23.94 7.15 -12.01
CA ARG A 20 22.92 8.21 -12.02
C ARG A 20 22.28 8.29 -10.65
N VAL A 21 22.35 9.48 -10.05
CA VAL A 21 21.59 9.83 -8.84
C VAL A 21 20.11 9.61 -9.14
N ALA A 22 19.46 8.74 -8.37
CA ALA A 22 18.08 8.31 -8.59
C ALA A 22 17.11 9.50 -8.50
N ARG A 23 16.18 9.62 -9.45
CA ARG A 23 15.13 10.65 -9.40
C ARG A 23 14.01 10.21 -8.46
N PRO A 24 13.16 11.12 -7.95
CA PRO A 24 12.07 10.78 -7.03
C PRO A 24 11.09 9.70 -7.54
N LYS A 25 10.95 9.56 -8.87
CA LYS A 25 10.18 8.51 -9.55
C LYS A 25 10.72 7.11 -9.25
N ASP A 26 12.03 6.99 -9.11
CA ASP A 26 12.72 5.72 -8.95
C ASP A 26 12.63 5.24 -7.49
N ALA A 27 12.49 6.12 -6.50
CA ALA A 27 12.56 5.72 -5.10
C ALA A 27 11.34 4.93 -4.62
N VAL A 28 10.10 5.37 -4.92
CA VAL A 28 8.88 4.65 -4.48
C VAL A 28 8.67 3.38 -5.31
N GLU A 29 8.87 3.46 -6.62
CA GLU A 29 8.72 2.32 -7.54
C GLU A 29 9.84 1.28 -7.35
N LEU A 30 11.12 1.69 -7.20
CA LEU A 30 12.22 0.75 -6.90
C LEU A 30 12.20 0.24 -5.46
N LEU A 31 11.81 1.02 -4.44
CA LEU A 31 11.63 0.47 -3.08
C LEU A 31 10.56 -0.62 -3.11
N TRP A 32 9.49 -0.41 -3.86
CA TRP A 32 8.36 -1.33 -3.90
C TRP A 32 8.63 -2.56 -4.80
N LEU A 33 9.31 -2.38 -5.95
CA LEU A 33 9.77 -3.49 -6.83
C LEU A 33 10.92 -4.30 -6.21
N SER A 34 11.87 -3.67 -5.51
CA SER A 34 12.98 -4.39 -4.85
C SER A 34 12.54 -5.20 -3.64
N ARG A 35 11.42 -4.83 -3.00
CA ARG A 35 10.91 -5.48 -1.78
C ARG A 35 9.76 -6.48 -2.04
N SER A 36 9.21 -6.52 -3.25
CA SER A 36 8.11 -7.43 -3.65
C SER A 36 8.55 -8.69 -4.42
N SER A 37 9.86 -8.97 -4.55
CA SER A 37 10.29 -10.20 -5.25
C SER A 37 9.95 -11.45 -4.41
N PRO A 38 9.21 -12.44 -4.93
CA PRO A 38 9.10 -13.72 -4.25
C PRO A 38 10.50 -14.35 -4.15
N PRO A 39 10.78 -15.22 -3.15
CA PRO A 39 12.02 -15.99 -3.17
C PRO A 39 12.11 -16.66 -4.53
N ARG A 40 13.24 -16.46 -5.22
CA ARG A 40 13.55 -17.20 -6.44
C ARG A 40 13.44 -18.68 -6.08
N CYS A 41 12.34 -19.32 -6.45
CA CYS A 41 12.31 -20.75 -6.60
C CYS A 41 13.33 -21.04 -7.70
N CYS A 42 14.52 -21.50 -7.31
CA CYS A 42 15.43 -22.16 -8.22
C CYS A 42 14.67 -23.35 -8.82
N GLY A 43 14.04 -23.15 -9.97
CA GLY A 43 13.46 -24.21 -10.75
C GLY A 43 14.59 -25.01 -11.37
N SER A 44 15.04 -26.05 -10.68
CA SER A 44 15.73 -27.16 -11.34
C SER A 44 14.71 -27.89 -12.22
N GLY A 45 14.93 -27.83 -13.53
CA GLY A 45 14.12 -28.54 -14.52
C GLY A 45 14.32 -30.05 -14.51
N GLY A 46 13.46 -30.75 -15.24
CA GLY A 46 13.65 -32.15 -15.63
C GLY A 46 12.34 -32.90 -15.84
N ARG A 47 12.04 -33.25 -17.09
CA ARG A 47 10.93 -34.14 -17.52
C ARG A 47 11.35 -35.62 -17.45
N SER A 48 10.34 -36.50 -17.56
CA SER A 48 10.34 -37.96 -17.87
C SER A 48 10.74 -38.88 -16.71
N SER A 49 10.25 -40.12 -16.54
CA SER A 49 9.12 -40.93 -17.06
C SER A 49 9.13 -42.25 -16.26
N SER A 50 7.95 -42.85 -16.08
CA SER A 50 7.65 -44.30 -15.86
C SER A 50 8.28 -45.12 -14.72
N SER A 51 7.36 -45.86 -14.07
CA SER A 51 7.42 -47.25 -13.60
C SER A 51 7.96 -47.60 -12.19
N SER A 52 7.02 -48.19 -11.43
CA SER A 52 7.10 -49.34 -10.50
C SER A 52 8.00 -49.31 -9.26
N VAL A 53 7.31 -49.42 -8.12
CA VAL A 53 7.75 -49.78 -6.76
C VAL A 53 8.40 -51.19 -6.76
N PRO A 54 9.35 -51.50 -5.85
CA PRO A 54 8.97 -52.12 -4.58
C PRO A 54 9.69 -51.59 -3.33
N VAL A 55 9.05 -51.88 -2.20
CA VAL A 55 9.37 -51.53 -0.81
C VAL A 55 10.68 -52.18 -0.33
N ARG A 56 11.51 -51.42 0.42
CA ARG A 56 12.44 -51.96 1.42
C ARG A 56 12.70 -50.93 2.53
N GLU A 57 12.71 -51.41 3.78
CA GLU A 57 12.83 -50.65 5.03
C GLU A 57 14.25 -50.12 5.34
N ARG A 58 14.27 -49.09 6.23
CA ARG A 58 15.38 -48.53 7.05
C ARG A 58 16.45 -47.74 6.27
N GLU A 59 16.93 -46.56 6.67
CA GLU A 59 17.09 -45.89 7.97
C GLU A 59 16.90 -44.36 7.87
N GLY A 60 16.75 -43.69 9.02
CA GLY A 60 16.37 -42.29 9.11
C GLY A 60 17.42 -41.27 8.65
N CYS A 61 16.92 -40.15 8.15
CA CYS A 61 17.61 -38.87 8.10
C CYS A 61 16.64 -37.77 8.50
N GLY A 62 17.08 -36.91 9.43
CA GLY A 62 16.27 -36.00 10.22
C GLY A 62 15.33 -35.10 9.42
N GLY A 63 14.06 -35.09 9.82
CA GLY A 63 13.08 -34.10 9.39
C GLY A 63 13.47 -32.72 9.91
N GLY A 64 14.18 -31.96 9.08
CA GLY A 64 14.27 -30.51 9.22
C GLY A 64 12.87 -29.94 9.05
N GLY A 65 12.19 -29.66 10.16
CA GLY A 65 10.92 -28.95 10.17
C GLY A 65 11.08 -27.59 9.53
N GLY A 66 10.70 -27.47 8.26
CA GLY A 66 10.45 -26.18 7.63
C GLY A 66 9.29 -25.52 8.37
N LEU A 67 9.62 -24.68 9.35
CA LEU A 67 8.66 -23.78 10.00
C LEU A 67 8.07 -22.89 8.90
N GLY A 68 6.90 -23.26 8.41
CA GLY A 68 6.12 -22.43 7.50
C GLY A 68 5.81 -21.12 8.20
N VAL A 69 6.51 -20.05 7.81
CA VAL A 69 6.29 -18.71 8.33
C VAL A 69 4.91 -18.24 7.85
N SER A 70 4.03 -17.85 8.77
CA SER A 70 2.68 -17.41 8.43
C SER A 70 2.73 -16.07 7.69
N SER A 71 1.75 -15.77 6.84
CA SER A 71 1.73 -14.48 6.12
C SER A 71 1.73 -13.24 7.02
N PRO A 72 1.12 -13.23 8.22
CA PRO A 72 1.28 -12.13 9.18
C PRO A 72 2.74 -11.97 9.62
N ASP A 73 3.44 -13.07 9.89
CA ASP A 73 4.84 -13.05 10.32
C ASP A 73 5.77 -12.49 9.24
N LEU A 74 5.44 -12.68 7.96
CA LEU A 74 6.16 -12.09 6.83
C LEU A 74 5.98 -10.57 6.75
N VAL A 75 4.73 -10.09 6.89
CA VAL A 75 4.43 -8.65 6.93
C VAL A 75 5.07 -7.99 8.16
N ASP A 76 5.08 -8.69 9.29
CA ASP A 76 5.72 -8.18 10.50
C ASP A 76 7.22 -8.04 10.35
N ARG A 77 7.87 -8.99 9.66
CA ARG A 77 9.29 -8.92 9.30
C ARG A 77 9.61 -7.75 8.38
N GLU A 78 8.74 -7.43 7.42
CA GLU A 78 8.98 -6.35 6.45
C GLU A 78 9.09 -4.98 7.10
N TYR A 79 8.34 -4.76 8.19
CA TYR A 79 8.31 -3.50 8.95
C TYR A 79 8.93 -3.65 10.35
N ALA A 80 9.82 -4.61 10.55
CA ALA A 80 10.40 -4.90 11.87
C ALA A 80 11.24 -3.73 12.42
N ASP A 81 11.81 -2.89 11.54
CA ASP A 81 12.59 -1.70 11.87
C ASP A 81 11.74 -0.60 12.54
N LEU A 82 10.41 -0.65 12.37
CA LEU A 82 9.48 0.25 13.07
C LEU A 82 9.33 -0.08 14.56
N LYS A 83 9.65 -1.31 14.99
CA LYS A 83 9.53 -1.76 16.39
C LYS A 83 8.15 -1.47 17.00
N LEU A 84 7.08 -1.68 16.22
CA LEU A 84 5.70 -1.37 16.61
C LEU A 84 5.22 -2.28 17.74
N LYS A 85 4.59 -1.69 18.76
CA LYS A 85 3.99 -2.45 19.86
C LYS A 85 2.65 -3.05 19.43
N GLU A 86 2.54 -4.37 19.50
CA GLU A 86 1.31 -5.14 19.19
C GLU A 86 0.12 -4.76 20.08
N LYS A 87 0.37 -4.47 21.36
CA LYS A 87 -0.69 -4.19 22.34
C LYS A 87 -1.02 -2.71 22.37
N LEU A 88 -2.24 -2.39 21.91
CA LEU A 88 -2.89 -1.11 22.14
C LEU A 88 -3.39 -1.04 23.60
N GLY A 89 -2.47 -1.04 24.58
CA GLY A 89 -2.81 -0.97 26.01
C GLY A 89 -4.03 -1.83 26.43
N HIS A 90 -5.04 -1.19 27.00
CA HIS A 90 -6.28 -1.76 27.56
C HIS A 90 -7.20 -2.47 26.54
N LEU A 91 -6.93 -2.40 25.23
CA LEU A 91 -7.84 -2.97 24.22
C LEU A 91 -7.62 -4.45 23.93
N GLY A 92 -6.54 -5.09 24.41
CA GLY A 92 -6.31 -6.52 24.23
C GLY A 92 -6.30 -6.96 22.76
N HIS A 93 -6.42 -8.27 22.51
CA HIS A 93 -6.46 -8.82 21.15
C HIS A 93 -7.85 -8.59 20.54
N VAL A 94 -8.05 -7.45 19.88
CA VAL A 94 -9.36 -7.13 19.29
C VAL A 94 -9.49 -7.75 17.91
N ARG A 95 -10.48 -8.64 17.73
CA ARG A 95 -10.85 -9.14 16.39
C ARG A 95 -11.36 -7.98 15.52
N ILE A 96 -10.70 -7.76 14.40
CA ILE A 96 -11.08 -6.75 13.40
C ILE A 96 -11.70 -7.48 12.21
N ARG A 97 -12.89 -7.06 11.79
CA ARG A 97 -13.50 -7.57 10.56
C ARG A 97 -12.69 -7.07 9.36
N GLN A 98 -12.32 -7.97 8.47
CA GLN A 98 -11.54 -7.61 7.29
C GLN A 98 -12.32 -6.67 6.37
N HIS A 99 -13.61 -6.97 6.14
CA HIS A 99 -14.49 -6.25 5.22
C HIS A 99 -15.52 -5.41 5.96
N VAL A 100 -15.83 -4.24 5.41
CA VAL A 100 -16.89 -3.34 5.86
C VAL A 100 -17.83 -3.05 4.68
N ASN A 101 -19.09 -2.73 4.94
CA ASN A 101 -19.98 -2.23 3.89
C ASN A 101 -19.82 -0.70 3.80
N PRO A 102 -19.12 -0.14 2.80
CA PRO A 102 -18.92 1.31 2.69
C PRO A 102 -20.22 2.07 2.41
N LEU A 103 -21.29 1.38 2.00
CA LEU A 103 -22.59 1.96 1.69
C LEU A 103 -23.54 2.02 2.89
N SER A 104 -23.07 1.76 4.11
CA SER A 104 -23.91 1.95 5.31
C SER A 104 -24.18 3.44 5.54
N SER A 105 -25.36 3.79 6.04
CA SER A 105 -25.73 5.18 6.39
C SER A 105 -24.74 5.85 7.35
N ALA A 106 -24.14 5.09 8.27
CA ALA A 106 -23.10 5.61 9.17
C ALA A 106 -21.81 6.06 8.46
N LEU A 107 -21.63 5.68 7.19
CA LEU A 107 -20.43 5.95 6.38
C LEU A 107 -20.75 6.76 5.12
N SER A 108 -21.99 7.26 4.99
CA SER A 108 -22.39 8.10 3.85
C SER A 108 -22.13 9.58 4.07
N VAL A 109 -21.88 10.00 5.31
CA VAL A 109 -21.57 11.38 5.65
C VAL A 109 -20.05 11.60 5.58
N PRO A 110 -19.59 12.62 4.83
CA PRO A 110 -18.18 12.98 4.80
C PRO A 110 -17.67 13.36 6.20
N VAL A 111 -16.45 12.97 6.54
CA VAL A 111 -15.86 13.28 7.86
C VAL A 111 -15.52 14.77 7.98
N PRO A 112 -15.57 15.40 9.16
CA PRO A 112 -15.12 16.78 9.29
C PRO A 112 -13.64 16.89 8.94
N VAL A 113 -13.28 17.97 8.23
CA VAL A 113 -11.88 18.29 7.92
C VAL A 113 -11.17 18.65 9.22
N PRO A 114 -10.03 18.01 9.56
CA PRO A 114 -9.26 18.38 10.73
C PRO A 114 -8.54 19.72 10.52
N ASP A 115 -8.19 20.41 11.61
CA ASP A 115 -7.28 21.55 11.50
C ASP A 115 -5.87 21.04 11.13
N TRP A 116 -5.47 21.26 9.88
CA TRP A 116 -4.19 20.79 9.37
C TRP A 116 -2.99 21.37 10.13
N LYS A 117 -3.12 22.55 10.75
CA LYS A 117 -2.07 23.17 11.57
C LYS A 117 -1.84 22.45 12.89
N GLU A 118 -2.89 21.81 13.42
CA GLU A 118 -2.81 20.97 14.63
C GLU A 118 -2.34 19.55 14.30
N VAL A 119 -2.62 19.08 13.07
CA VAL A 119 -2.25 17.73 12.60
C VAL A 119 -0.78 17.64 12.20
N PHE A 120 -0.31 18.56 11.34
CA PHE A 120 1.03 18.53 10.78
C PHE A 120 1.86 19.70 11.28
N ARG A 121 3.16 19.45 11.52
CA ARG A 121 4.10 20.52 11.91
C ARG A 121 4.18 21.63 10.86
N ASP A 122 4.12 21.26 9.59
CA ASP A 122 4.05 22.19 8.46
C ASP A 122 3.02 21.62 7.46
N PRO A 123 1.78 22.14 7.44
CA PRO A 123 0.74 21.64 6.55
C PRO A 123 0.91 22.09 5.09
N THR A 124 1.91 22.93 4.78
CA THR A 124 2.16 23.39 3.40
C THR A 124 3.02 22.41 2.59
N LEU A 125 3.63 21.43 3.26
CA LEU A 125 4.43 20.39 2.61
C LEU A 125 3.60 19.54 1.64
N PRO A 126 4.24 18.90 0.64
CA PRO A 126 3.55 17.98 -0.26
C PRO A 126 2.85 16.85 0.49
N LEU A 127 1.60 16.56 0.08
CA LEU A 127 0.77 15.52 0.69
C LEU A 127 0.80 14.23 -0.12
N MET A 128 0.98 13.12 0.58
CA MET A 128 0.74 11.77 0.09
C MET A 128 -0.47 11.18 0.82
N VAL A 129 -1.43 10.62 0.08
CA VAL A 129 -2.64 10.00 0.65
C VAL A 129 -2.66 8.52 0.34
N ASP A 130 -2.85 7.69 1.36
CA ASP A 130 -3.04 6.24 1.21
C ASP A 130 -4.50 5.86 1.53
N VAL A 131 -5.24 5.49 0.49
CA VAL A 131 -6.66 5.13 0.57
C VAL A 131 -6.79 3.66 0.89
N GLY A 132 -7.44 3.35 2.02
CA GLY A 132 -7.50 1.98 2.52
C GLY A 132 -6.19 1.56 3.19
N SER A 133 -5.57 2.47 3.95
CA SER A 133 -4.23 2.31 4.55
C SER A 133 -4.04 1.11 5.49
N GLY A 134 -5.10 0.35 5.79
CA GLY A 134 -5.00 -0.92 6.46
C GLY A 134 -4.46 -0.78 7.86
N SER A 135 -3.39 -1.52 8.18
CA SER A 135 -2.72 -1.41 9.47
C SER A 135 -1.99 -0.07 9.67
N GLY A 136 -1.72 0.67 8.59
CA GLY A 136 -0.90 1.88 8.60
C GLY A 136 0.60 1.63 8.55
N ARG A 137 1.06 0.38 8.61
CA ARG A 137 2.51 0.04 8.65
C ARG A 137 3.27 0.56 7.44
N PHE A 138 2.72 0.34 6.24
CA PHE A 138 3.30 0.85 4.99
C PHE A 138 3.49 2.37 5.04
N LEU A 139 2.43 3.10 5.38
CA LEU A 139 2.47 4.56 5.38
C LEU A 139 3.39 5.12 6.47
N ILE A 140 3.41 4.52 7.67
CA ILE A 140 4.34 4.89 8.75
C ILE A 140 5.79 4.64 8.31
N TRP A 141 6.05 3.48 7.70
CA TRP A 141 7.37 3.15 7.19
C TRP A 141 7.83 4.13 6.12
N LEU A 142 6.94 4.49 5.18
CA LEU A 142 7.22 5.47 4.15
C LEU A 142 7.50 6.86 4.75
N ALA A 143 6.69 7.29 5.72
CA ALA A 143 6.84 8.58 6.39
C ALA A 143 8.15 8.72 7.16
N LYS A 144 8.64 7.61 7.73
CA LYS A 144 9.90 7.56 8.47
C LYS A 144 11.14 7.49 7.56
N ASN A 145 11.02 6.85 6.40
CA ASN A 145 12.16 6.57 5.51
C ASN A 145 12.23 7.48 4.28
N SER A 146 11.30 8.44 4.12
CA SER A 146 11.35 9.39 3.01
C SER A 146 12.49 10.39 3.19
N PRO A 147 13.35 10.58 2.16
CA PRO A 147 14.44 11.56 2.23
C PRO A 147 13.95 13.01 2.11
N GLU A 148 12.81 13.22 1.47
CA GLU A 148 12.22 14.55 1.27
C GLU A 148 11.10 14.82 2.27
N PRO A 149 10.97 16.06 2.78
CA PRO A 149 9.92 16.43 3.73
C PRO A 149 8.55 16.42 3.05
N LYS A 150 7.65 15.59 3.57
CA LYS A 150 6.29 15.37 3.06
C LYS A 150 5.36 15.05 4.21
N ASN A 151 4.08 15.32 4.02
CA ASN A 151 3.01 14.90 4.91
C ASN A 151 2.29 13.66 4.35
N TYR A 152 1.79 12.83 5.26
CA TYR A 152 1.18 11.54 4.94
C TYR A 152 -0.19 11.43 5.61
N LEU A 153 -1.21 11.13 4.82
CA LEU A 153 -2.57 10.95 5.30
C LEU A 153 -3.08 9.54 4.96
N GLY A 154 -3.33 8.74 5.99
CA GLY A 154 -3.94 7.43 5.83
C GLY A 154 -5.45 7.51 6.02
N LEU A 155 -6.23 7.13 5.00
CA LEU A 155 -7.68 7.00 5.12
C LEU A 155 -8.04 5.53 5.29
N GLU A 156 -8.79 5.19 6.33
CA GLU A 156 -9.21 3.80 6.59
C GLU A 156 -10.62 3.75 7.18
N ILE A 157 -11.42 2.81 6.68
CA ILE A 157 -12.84 2.65 7.02
C ILE A 157 -13.04 1.78 8.27
N ARG A 158 -11.98 1.16 8.80
CA ARG A 158 -11.99 0.36 10.03
C ARG A 158 -11.40 1.18 11.17
N GLN A 159 -12.27 1.81 11.96
CA GLN A 159 -11.89 2.68 13.07
C GLN A 159 -10.88 2.06 14.05
N LYS A 160 -10.95 0.74 14.29
CA LYS A 160 -9.99 0.04 15.16
C LYS A 160 -8.55 0.08 14.62
N LEU A 161 -8.38 0.00 13.30
CA LEU A 161 -7.07 0.09 12.68
C LEU A 161 -6.53 1.51 12.74
N VAL A 162 -7.38 2.51 12.50
CA VAL A 162 -7.02 3.93 12.64
C VAL A 162 -6.54 4.25 14.04
N LYS A 163 -7.28 3.82 15.08
CA LYS A 163 -6.87 4.00 16.48
C LYS A 163 -5.50 3.38 16.78
N ARG A 164 -5.23 2.18 16.25
CA ARG A 164 -3.94 1.51 16.41
C ARG A 164 -2.80 2.23 15.67
N ALA A 165 -3.04 2.63 14.42
CA ALA A 165 -2.05 3.35 13.63
C ALA A 165 -1.72 4.71 14.27
N GLN A 166 -2.72 5.44 14.77
CA GLN A 166 -2.52 6.71 15.45
C GLN A 166 -1.76 6.55 16.78
N PHE A 167 -1.98 5.46 17.52
CA PHE A 167 -1.16 5.12 18.68
C PHE A 167 0.31 4.90 18.31
N TRP A 168 0.58 4.18 17.22
CA TRP A 168 1.96 4.01 16.74
C TRP A 168 2.61 5.32 16.28
N VAL A 169 1.85 6.20 15.62
CA VAL A 169 2.33 7.54 15.25
C VAL A 169 2.75 8.33 16.49
N GLN A 170 1.97 8.27 17.57
CA GLN A 170 2.29 8.90 18.84
C GLN A 170 3.51 8.27 19.52
N ASP A 171 3.59 6.93 19.60
CA ASP A 171 4.72 6.21 20.21
C ASP A 171 6.04 6.48 19.48
N LEU A 172 5.99 6.64 18.15
CA LEU A 172 7.14 7.02 17.31
C LEU A 172 7.40 8.53 17.25
N SER A 173 6.57 9.36 17.90
CA SER A 173 6.66 10.83 17.88
C SER A 173 6.71 11.44 16.48
N LEU A 174 6.02 10.83 15.50
CA LEU A 174 5.96 11.35 14.14
C LEU A 174 4.97 12.51 14.06
N ARG A 175 5.35 13.58 13.36
CA ARG A 175 4.57 14.83 13.21
C ARG A 175 4.23 15.17 11.76
N ASN A 176 4.50 14.25 10.84
CA ASN A 176 4.26 14.37 9.40
C ASN A 176 3.30 13.30 8.88
N ILE A 177 2.64 12.53 9.76
CA ILE A 177 1.70 11.48 9.38
C ILE A 177 0.46 11.51 10.27
N TYR A 178 -0.70 11.26 9.66
CA TYR A 178 -1.98 11.23 10.35
C TYR A 178 -2.92 10.17 9.76
N PHE A 179 -3.68 9.48 10.61
CA PHE A 179 -4.68 8.50 10.19
C PHE A 179 -6.08 8.96 10.54
N LEU A 180 -6.99 8.86 9.56
CA LEU A 180 -8.37 9.30 9.70
C LEU A 180 -9.34 8.15 9.43
N PHE A 181 -10.30 7.98 10.34
CA PHE A 181 -11.41 7.05 10.16
C PHE A 181 -12.40 7.68 9.19
N ALA A 182 -12.36 7.22 7.93
CA ALA A 182 -13.13 7.83 6.85
C ALA A 182 -13.52 6.79 5.79
N ASN A 183 -14.70 6.99 5.21
CA ASN A 183 -15.02 6.42 3.91
C ASN A 183 -14.43 7.35 2.84
N ALA A 184 -13.36 6.89 2.18
CA ALA A 184 -12.63 7.69 1.21
C ALA A 184 -13.51 8.13 0.02
N THR A 185 -14.45 7.29 -0.43
CA THR A 185 -15.32 7.63 -1.58
C THR A 185 -16.18 8.88 -1.33
N VAL A 186 -16.55 9.17 -0.08
CA VAL A 186 -17.35 10.35 0.27
C VAL A 186 -16.52 11.48 0.89
N SER A 187 -15.38 11.17 1.49
CA SER A 187 -14.60 12.14 2.28
C SER A 187 -13.37 12.69 1.56
N PHE A 188 -12.87 12.03 0.51
CA PHE A 188 -11.58 12.35 -0.08
C PHE A 188 -11.51 13.80 -0.61
N ASP A 189 -12.46 14.21 -1.46
CA ASP A 189 -12.43 15.53 -2.12
C ASP A 189 -12.30 16.68 -1.12
N GLN A 190 -13.20 16.77 -0.15
CA GLN A 190 -13.16 17.83 0.87
C GLN A 190 -11.88 17.85 1.71
N LEU A 191 -11.29 16.67 2.00
CA LEU A 191 -10.07 16.58 2.81
C LEU A 191 -8.88 17.14 2.05
N VAL A 192 -8.74 16.75 0.77
CA VAL A 192 -7.62 17.19 -0.05
C VAL A 192 -7.80 18.62 -0.57
N THR A 193 -9.02 19.06 -0.87
CA THR A 193 -9.29 20.45 -1.26
C THR A 193 -9.01 21.43 -0.11
N ALA A 194 -9.27 21.04 1.14
CA ALA A 194 -9.00 21.90 2.29
C ALA A 194 -7.54 21.84 2.77
N TYR A 195 -6.73 20.92 2.26
CA TYR A 195 -5.31 20.82 2.61
C TYR A 195 -4.49 21.92 1.89
N PRO A 196 -3.61 22.66 2.59
CA PRO A 196 -3.00 23.86 2.01
C PRO A 196 -1.78 23.59 1.11
N GLY A 197 -1.15 22.42 1.20
CA GLY A 197 -0.04 22.02 0.33
C GLY A 197 -0.47 21.25 -0.92
N PRO A 198 0.45 20.91 -1.85
CA PRO A 198 0.12 20.18 -3.07
C PRO A 198 -0.08 18.68 -2.80
N LEU A 199 -1.13 18.09 -3.37
CA LEU A 199 -1.32 16.63 -3.40
C LEU A 199 -0.43 16.02 -4.49
N VAL A 200 0.59 15.25 -4.09
CA VAL A 200 1.61 14.72 -5.02
C VAL A 200 1.53 13.23 -5.25
N LEU A 201 0.90 12.47 -4.35
CA LEU A 201 0.75 11.02 -4.49
C LEU A 201 -0.55 10.54 -3.86
N VAL A 202 -1.26 9.67 -4.58
CA VAL A 202 -2.38 8.88 -4.04
C VAL A 202 -2.08 7.40 -4.25
N SER A 203 -2.12 6.60 -3.18
CA SER A 203 -2.02 5.14 -3.26
C SER A 203 -3.34 4.47 -2.91
N ILE A 204 -3.66 3.39 -3.63
CA ILE A 204 -4.76 2.48 -3.36
C ILE A 204 -4.20 1.06 -3.44
N LEU A 205 -3.80 0.53 -2.29
CA LEU A 205 -3.08 -0.74 -2.22
C LEU A 205 -4.00 -1.83 -1.68
N CYS A 206 -4.19 -2.89 -2.46
CA CYS A 206 -5.01 -4.04 -2.11
C CYS A 206 -6.47 -3.69 -1.76
N PRO A 207 -7.20 -2.96 -2.61
CA PRO A 207 -8.62 -2.70 -2.38
C PRO A 207 -9.41 -4.01 -2.40
N ASP A 208 -10.48 -4.09 -1.60
CA ASP A 208 -11.34 -5.28 -1.58
C ASP A 208 -11.90 -5.57 -3.00
N PRO A 209 -11.64 -6.76 -3.57
CA PRO A 209 -11.94 -7.03 -4.98
C PRO A 209 -13.44 -7.14 -5.28
N HIS A 210 -14.24 -7.46 -4.26
CA HIS A 210 -15.70 -7.61 -4.35
C HIS A 210 -16.20 -8.41 -5.56
N PHE A 211 -15.68 -9.62 -5.77
CA PHE A 211 -15.96 -10.49 -6.93
C PHE A 211 -17.43 -10.73 -7.30
N LYS A 212 -18.36 -10.63 -6.34
CA LYS A 212 -19.79 -10.85 -6.59
C LYS A 212 -20.37 -9.58 -7.23
N LYS A 213 -21.06 -9.70 -8.37
CA LYS A 213 -21.73 -8.58 -9.08
C LYS A 213 -22.51 -7.64 -8.15
N LYS A 214 -23.27 -8.20 -7.20
CA LYS A 214 -24.04 -7.42 -6.20
C LYS A 214 -23.19 -6.53 -5.28
N HIS A 215 -21.88 -6.78 -5.18
CA HIS A 215 -20.93 -6.03 -4.36
C HIS A 215 -20.04 -5.08 -5.20
N HIS A 216 -20.17 -5.03 -6.53
CA HIS A 216 -19.32 -4.15 -7.36
C HIS A 216 -19.42 -2.67 -6.96
N LYS A 217 -20.61 -2.24 -6.49
CA LYS A 217 -20.84 -0.88 -5.99
C LYS A 217 -20.06 -0.54 -4.71
N ARG A 218 -19.45 -1.53 -4.05
CA ARG A 218 -18.64 -1.35 -2.82
C ARG A 218 -17.16 -1.17 -3.12
N ARG A 219 -16.73 -1.34 -4.37
CA ARG A 219 -15.32 -1.12 -4.74
C ARG A 219 -14.95 0.33 -4.48
N VAL A 220 -13.76 0.55 -3.95
CA VAL A 220 -13.21 1.89 -3.72
C VAL A 220 -12.99 2.61 -5.04
N VAL A 221 -12.33 1.94 -6.00
CA VAL A 221 -11.99 2.53 -7.30
C VAL A 221 -13.25 2.59 -8.17
N GLN A 222 -13.93 3.72 -8.07
CA GLN A 222 -15.15 4.07 -8.78
C GLN A 222 -15.05 5.53 -9.25
N LYS A 223 -15.89 5.90 -10.21
CA LYS A 223 -15.86 7.23 -10.83
C LYS A 223 -15.75 8.40 -9.83
N PRO A 224 -16.49 8.45 -8.70
CA PRO A 224 -16.40 9.58 -7.77
C PRO A 224 -14.99 9.80 -7.20
N ILE A 225 -14.34 8.75 -6.69
CA ILE A 225 -13.00 8.91 -6.12
C ILE A 225 -11.96 9.21 -7.20
N VAL A 226 -12.10 8.61 -8.39
CA VAL A 226 -11.20 8.85 -9.52
C VAL A 226 -11.29 10.30 -9.96
N ASP A 227 -12.50 10.83 -10.14
CA ASP A 227 -12.73 12.22 -10.53
C ASP A 227 -12.16 13.17 -9.44
N SER A 228 -12.35 12.87 -8.15
CA SER A 228 -11.76 13.65 -7.06
C SER A 228 -10.23 13.61 -7.04
N ILE A 229 -9.62 12.45 -7.29
CA ILE A 229 -8.15 12.33 -7.39
C ILE A 229 -7.66 13.16 -8.57
N SER A 230 -8.22 12.96 -9.77
CA SER A 230 -7.82 13.69 -10.98
C SER A 230 -7.96 15.21 -10.85
N LYS A 231 -8.99 15.68 -10.15
CA LYS A 231 -9.22 17.11 -9.90
C LYS A 231 -8.18 17.74 -8.97
N ASN A 232 -7.76 17.03 -7.92
CA ASN A 232 -6.94 17.60 -6.85
C ASN A 232 -5.44 17.26 -6.94
N LEU A 233 -5.06 16.27 -7.76
CA LEU A 233 -3.68 15.88 -7.93
C LEU A 233 -2.89 16.99 -8.64
N SER A 234 -1.75 17.39 -8.05
CA SER A 234 -0.89 18.41 -8.65
C SER A 234 -0.30 17.94 -9.99
N PRO A 235 0.05 18.85 -10.92
CA PRO A 235 0.76 18.49 -12.15
C PRO A 235 2.02 17.66 -11.86
N GLY A 236 2.14 16.51 -12.51
CA GLY A 236 3.25 15.56 -12.28
C GLY A 236 3.09 14.67 -11.02
N GLY A 237 2.00 14.82 -10.28
CA GLY A 237 1.62 13.91 -9.21
C GLY A 237 1.31 12.50 -9.72
N GLN A 238 1.33 11.52 -8.82
CA GLN A 238 1.26 10.11 -9.16
C GLN A 238 0.08 9.41 -8.49
N VAL A 239 -0.49 8.43 -9.20
CA VAL A 239 -1.47 7.51 -8.64
C VAL A 239 -0.89 6.11 -8.71
N VAL A 240 -0.87 5.41 -7.58
CA VAL A 240 -0.39 4.02 -7.48
C VAL A 240 -1.57 3.14 -7.09
N GLU A 241 -1.99 2.26 -7.99
CA GLU A 241 -3.03 1.27 -7.72
C GLU A 241 -2.44 -0.13 -7.86
N ARG A 242 -2.66 -1.00 -6.87
CA ARG A 242 -2.38 -2.44 -6.98
C ARG A 242 -3.59 -3.23 -6.52
N ALA A 243 -4.21 -3.94 -7.46
CA ALA A 243 -5.31 -4.89 -7.23
C ALA A 243 -4.79 -6.32 -7.02
#